data_AF-A0AAV0CJY0-F1
#
_entry.id   AF-A0AAV0CJY0-F1
#
_cell.length_a   1.000
_cell.length_b   1.000
_cell.length_c   1.000
_cell.angle_alpha   90.00
_cell.angle_beta   90.00
_cell.angle_gamma   90.00
#
_symmetry.space_group_name_H-M   'P 1'
#
loop_
_entity.id
_entity.type
_entity.pdbx_description
1 polymer ?
#
loop_
_entity_poly.entity_id
_entity_poly.type
_entity_poly.pdbx_seq_one_letter_code
_entity_poly.pdbx_strand_id
1 'polypeptide(L)'
;MAEGEEDYMGDLSQFLPPEASPSSEKVSSNKSAVVSKSVNKRKPLSWQEQRKLKRQQKQIEEDQQTLANLESAIPESNIGFKMLKQMGYIPGSCLGKDGSGRVEPVGLEIRRGRAGLGKEDSRLEKARIEKEKSEIGQKKEEELMVDFEHRQKERWRGRRVVVNFHKAEAVLAQLENREVVEEAKEKEGEEEEEEEEIITEEDLLTMLMKLRDEYYYCLFCGCRYDSLEALAGDCPGVSEEDH
;
A
#
# COMPACT_ATOMS: atom_id res chain seq x y z
N MET A 1 -15.06 0.84 36.79
CA MET A 1 -14.60 2.14 37.33
C MET A 1 -13.10 2.17 37.06
N ALA A 2 -12.70 2.74 35.91
CA ALA A 2 -12.23 4.13 35.77
C ALA A 2 -10.97 4.33 36.64
N GLU A 3 -9.77 4.62 36.12
CA GLU A 3 -9.37 5.77 35.30
C GLU A 3 -7.99 5.51 34.64
N GLY A 4 -7.74 6.22 33.53
CA GLY A 4 -6.43 6.30 32.88
C GLY A 4 -6.49 6.85 31.46
N GLU A 5 -7.41 7.78 31.19
CA GLU A 5 -7.46 8.60 29.98
C GLU A 5 -6.43 9.73 30.12
N GLU A 6 -5.26 9.59 29.49
CA GLU A 6 -4.33 10.70 29.29
C GLU A 6 -3.75 10.63 27.86
N ASP A 7 -4.63 10.69 26.88
CA ASP A 7 -4.27 11.12 25.51
C ASP A 7 -5.31 12.15 25.05
N TYR A 8 -5.46 13.19 25.89
CA TYR A 8 -6.30 14.35 25.64
C TYR A 8 -5.41 15.46 25.06
N MET A 9 -5.49 15.57 23.73
CA MET A 9 -4.95 16.61 22.84
C MET A 9 -4.45 17.89 23.54
N GLY A 10 -3.21 18.34 23.30
CA GLY A 10 -2.85 19.65 23.86
C GLY A 10 -1.51 20.30 23.61
N ASP A 11 -0.64 19.83 22.72
CA ASP A 11 0.55 20.64 22.40
C ASP A 11 0.28 21.65 21.27
N LEU A 12 -0.51 22.66 21.60
CA LEU A 12 -0.80 23.84 20.77
C LEU A 12 0.38 24.83 20.70
N SER A 13 1.55 24.50 21.28
CA SER A 13 2.75 25.36 21.20
C SER A 13 3.30 25.52 19.78
N GLN A 14 2.83 24.71 18.82
CA GLN A 14 3.12 24.87 17.39
C GLN A 14 2.23 25.91 16.69
N PHE A 15 1.16 26.39 17.35
CA PHE A 15 0.16 27.29 16.75
C PHE A 15 0.07 28.68 17.42
N LEU A 16 0.85 28.95 18.46
CA LEU A 16 0.91 30.27 19.10
C LEU A 16 2.32 30.86 18.96
N PRO A 17 2.52 31.89 18.10
CA PRO A 17 3.76 32.66 18.11
C PRO A 17 3.82 33.58 19.35
N PRO A 18 5.01 33.82 19.92
CA PRO A 18 5.18 34.76 21.02
C PRO A 18 4.94 36.20 20.56
N GLU A 19 4.09 36.92 21.28
CA GLU A 19 3.91 38.37 21.21
C GLU A 19 5.25 39.11 21.28
N ALA A 20 5.65 39.76 20.19
CA ALA A 20 6.35 41.05 20.21
C ALA A 20 6.51 41.62 18.79
N SER A 21 5.96 42.81 18.56
CA SER A 21 6.47 43.80 17.60
C SER A 21 7.05 44.98 18.42
N PRO A 22 7.92 45.90 17.92
CA PRO A 22 7.99 46.33 16.51
C PRO A 22 9.40 46.66 15.91
N SER A 23 9.36 46.76 14.57
CA SER A 23 10.05 47.74 13.70
C SER A 23 11.36 47.40 12.98
N SER A 24 11.36 47.84 11.70
CA SER A 24 12.45 48.17 10.76
C SER A 24 12.93 47.14 9.71
N GLU A 25 12.42 47.36 8.49
CA GLU A 25 13.07 47.41 7.17
C GLU A 25 14.13 46.37 6.70
N LYS A 26 13.79 45.77 5.55
CA LYS A 26 14.57 45.62 4.29
C LYS A 26 15.48 44.38 4.05
N VAL A 27 15.15 43.72 2.90
CA VAL A 27 16.04 43.21 1.82
C VAL A 27 16.53 41.75 1.87
N SER A 28 15.90 40.96 0.96
CA SER A 28 16.49 40.11 -0.10
C SER A 28 17.26 38.80 0.18
N SER A 29 16.89 37.82 -0.67
CA SER A 29 17.71 36.75 -1.28
C SER A 29 17.80 35.38 -0.59
N ASN A 30 17.16 34.40 -1.25
CA ASN A 30 17.56 33.00 -1.48
C ASN A 30 18.57 32.36 -0.51
N LYS A 31 18.09 31.41 0.31
CA LYS A 31 18.88 30.25 0.74
C LYS A 31 18.01 28.99 0.80
N SER A 32 18.36 28.03 -0.05
CA SER A 32 17.87 26.66 -0.05
C SER A 32 18.17 26.00 1.30
N ALA A 33 17.11 25.64 2.03
CA ALA A 33 17.22 24.87 3.26
C ALA A 33 17.61 23.43 2.93
N VAL A 34 18.86 23.10 3.24
CA VAL A 34 19.37 21.73 3.28
C VAL A 34 18.56 20.95 4.30
N VAL A 35 17.73 20.01 3.83
CA VAL A 35 16.99 19.07 4.66
C VAL A 35 17.98 18.13 5.33
N SER A 36 18.36 18.45 6.57
CA SER A 36 19.10 17.54 7.44
C SER A 36 18.21 16.35 7.79
N LYS A 37 18.47 15.19 7.18
CA LYS A 37 17.88 13.91 7.59
C LYS A 37 18.27 13.63 9.03
N SER A 38 17.37 13.91 9.97
CA SER A 38 17.50 13.49 11.36
C SER A 38 17.45 11.97 11.39
N VAL A 39 18.61 11.36 11.64
CA VAL A 39 18.71 9.93 11.93
C VAL A 39 17.94 9.71 13.23
N ASN A 40 16.71 9.21 13.11
CA ASN A 40 15.84 8.81 14.22
C ASN A 40 16.56 7.73 15.04
N LYS A 41 17.36 8.15 16.02
CA LYS A 41 17.92 7.28 17.05
C LYS A 41 16.75 6.77 17.87
N ARG A 42 16.36 5.52 17.64
CA ARG A 42 15.35 4.81 18.44
C ARG A 42 15.76 4.93 19.91
N LYS A 43 14.85 5.45 20.74
CA LYS A 43 15.08 5.57 22.19
C LYS A 43 15.39 4.17 22.75
N PRO A 44 16.42 4.02 23.61
CA PRO A 44 16.72 2.72 24.22
C PRO A 44 15.53 2.27 25.07
N LEU A 45 15.15 1.00 24.93
CA LEU A 45 14.07 0.36 25.71
C LEU A 45 14.27 0.59 27.21
N SER A 46 13.18 0.78 27.95
CA SER A 46 13.25 0.97 29.39
C SER A 46 13.93 -0.23 30.06
N TRP A 47 14.72 0.00 31.10
CA TRP A 47 15.41 -1.07 31.84
C TRP A 47 14.42 -2.15 32.33
N GLN A 48 13.19 -1.75 32.68
CA GLN A 48 12.12 -2.66 33.08
C GLN A 48 11.70 -3.60 31.93
N GLU A 49 11.58 -3.08 30.72
CA GLU A 49 11.24 -3.84 29.51
C GLU A 49 12.36 -4.81 29.13
N GLN A 50 13.62 -4.34 29.17
CA GLN A 50 14.78 -5.18 28.90
C GLN A 50 14.87 -6.37 29.86
N ARG A 51 14.62 -6.14 31.16
CA ARG A 51 14.62 -7.21 32.18
C ARG A 51 13.49 -8.20 31.94
N LYS A 52 12.31 -7.72 31.51
CA LYS A 52 11.17 -8.55 31.16
C LYS A 52 11.44 -9.41 29.92
N LEU A 53 12.06 -8.85 28.88
CA LEU A 53 12.48 -9.57 27.67
C LEU A 53 13.51 -10.65 27.99
N LYS A 54 14.56 -10.32 28.75
CA LYS A 54 15.56 -11.31 29.18
C LYS A 54 14.95 -12.48 29.95
N ARG A 55 13.99 -12.22 30.85
CA ARG A 55 13.26 -13.29 31.55
C ARG A 55 12.48 -14.16 30.58
N GLN A 56 11.80 -13.57 29.60
CA GLN A 56 11.04 -14.33 28.60
C GLN A 56 11.95 -15.17 27.69
N GLN A 57 13.07 -14.60 27.25
CA GLN A 57 14.07 -15.31 26.45
C GLN A 57 14.63 -16.51 27.21
N LYS A 58 15.01 -16.31 28.48
CA LYS A 58 15.49 -17.41 29.33
C LYS A 58 14.44 -18.52 29.47
N GLN A 59 13.17 -18.18 29.63
CA GLN A 59 12.10 -19.19 29.70
C GLN A 59 11.96 -19.98 28.39
N ILE A 60 12.04 -19.32 27.24
CA ILE A 60 11.97 -19.96 25.93
C ILE A 60 13.17 -20.88 25.71
N GLU A 61 14.37 -20.43 26.06
CA GLU A 61 15.60 -21.21 25.96
C GLU A 61 15.55 -22.46 26.86
N GLU A 62 15.08 -22.30 28.11
CA GLU A 62 14.82 -23.42 29.01
C GLU A 62 13.82 -24.42 28.41
N ASP A 63 12.71 -23.94 27.84
CA ASP A 63 11.68 -24.80 27.24
C ASP A 63 12.26 -25.56 26.03
N GLN A 64 12.99 -24.87 25.15
CA GLN A 64 13.67 -25.48 24.01
C GLN A 64 14.69 -26.52 24.47
N GLN A 65 15.48 -26.22 25.49
CA GLN A 65 16.45 -27.16 26.03
C GLN A 65 15.77 -28.39 26.63
N THR A 66 14.66 -28.22 27.35
CA THR A 66 13.91 -29.35 27.90
C THR A 66 13.31 -30.23 26.81
N LEU A 67 12.76 -29.65 25.74
CA LEU A 67 12.23 -30.40 24.60
C LEU A 67 13.35 -31.14 23.85
N ALA A 68 14.48 -30.48 23.59
CA ALA A 68 15.63 -31.10 22.93
C ALA A 68 16.20 -32.26 23.76
N ASN A 69 16.26 -32.12 25.08
CA ASN A 69 16.72 -33.19 25.97
C ASN A 69 15.76 -34.38 25.99
N LEU A 70 14.45 -34.15 25.82
CA LEU A 70 13.44 -35.20 25.72
C LEU A 70 13.50 -35.94 24.38
N GLU A 71 13.83 -35.23 23.31
CA GLU A 71 14.03 -35.80 21.97
C GLU A 71 15.33 -36.61 21.86
N SER A 72 16.39 -36.20 22.58
CA SER A 72 17.67 -36.88 22.55
C SER A 72 17.67 -38.19 23.34
N ALA A 73 18.13 -39.28 22.73
CA ALA A 73 18.35 -40.55 23.43
C ALA A 73 19.46 -40.42 24.48
N ILE A 74 19.28 -41.13 25.60
CA ILE A 74 20.29 -41.17 26.68
C ILE A 74 21.59 -41.79 26.12
N PRO A 75 22.77 -41.18 26.33
CA PRO A 75 24.02 -41.70 25.79
C PRO A 75 24.41 -43.05 26.42
N GLU A 76 25.08 -43.91 25.66
CA GLU A 76 25.52 -45.23 26.12
C GLU A 76 26.51 -45.20 27.29
N SER A 77 27.17 -44.05 27.49
CA SER A 77 28.08 -43.82 28.61
C SER A 77 27.34 -43.76 29.96
N ASN A 78 26.04 -43.45 29.95
CA ASN A 78 25.21 -43.33 31.14
C ASN A 78 25.10 -44.69 31.87
N ILE A 79 25.29 -44.66 33.18
CA ILE A 79 25.22 -45.83 34.06
C ILE A 79 23.87 -46.54 33.94
N GLY A 80 22.77 -45.78 33.82
CA GLY A 80 21.43 -46.34 33.67
C GLY A 80 21.27 -47.14 32.37
N PHE A 81 21.83 -46.63 31.26
CA PHE A 81 21.80 -47.33 29.98
C PHE A 81 22.63 -48.62 30.01
N LYS A 82 23.81 -48.58 30.65
CA LYS A 82 24.65 -49.77 30.85
C LYS A 82 23.93 -50.84 31.68
N MET A 83 23.25 -50.42 32.75
CA MET A 83 22.47 -51.32 33.60
C MET A 83 21.30 -51.94 32.83
N LEU A 84 20.56 -51.15 32.05
CA LEU A 84 19.49 -51.65 31.18
C LEU A 84 20.01 -52.69 30.17
N LYS A 85 21.13 -52.40 29.50
CA LYS A 85 21.76 -53.33 28.56
C LYS A 85 22.16 -54.65 29.22
N GLN A 86 22.67 -54.61 30.46
CA GLN A 86 22.99 -55.81 31.23
C GLN A 86 21.75 -56.62 31.63
N MET A 87 20.60 -55.97 31.80
CA MET A 87 19.30 -56.62 32.08
C MET A 87 18.61 -57.15 30.82
N GLY A 88 19.27 -57.10 29.66
CA GLY A 88 18.76 -57.65 28.39
C GLY A 88 18.02 -56.63 27.53
N TYR A 89 18.09 -55.34 27.82
CA TYR A 89 17.56 -54.31 26.93
C TYR A 89 18.40 -54.18 25.65
N ILE A 90 17.75 -54.23 24.49
CA ILE A 90 18.37 -54.00 23.18
C ILE A 90 17.93 -52.60 22.71
N PRO A 91 18.86 -51.71 22.27
CA PRO A 91 18.49 -50.38 21.80
C PRO A 91 17.45 -50.47 20.67
N GLY A 92 16.33 -49.76 20.82
CA GLY A 92 15.20 -49.81 19.89
C GLY A 92 14.17 -50.91 20.17
N SER A 93 14.41 -51.78 21.15
CA SER A 93 13.38 -52.75 21.61
C SER A 93 12.44 -52.12 22.63
N CYS A 94 11.21 -52.62 22.66
CA CYS A 94 10.19 -52.29 23.64
C CYS A 94 10.39 -53.12 24.92
N LEU A 95 10.19 -52.50 26.09
CA LEU A 95 10.22 -53.23 27.36
C LEU A 95 8.92 -54.00 27.60
N GLY A 96 8.99 -55.14 28.28
CA GLY A 96 7.84 -55.97 28.65
C GLY A 96 7.95 -57.40 28.11
N LYS A 97 7.20 -58.33 28.72
CA LYS A 97 7.27 -59.78 28.43
C LYS A 97 7.02 -60.11 26.94
N ASP A 98 6.08 -59.39 26.32
CA ASP A 98 5.69 -59.56 24.92
C ASP A 98 6.13 -58.36 24.05
N GLY A 99 7.01 -57.49 24.57
CA GLY A 99 7.35 -56.23 23.88
C GLY A 99 6.18 -55.25 23.77
N SER A 100 5.25 -55.25 24.73
CA SER A 100 4.06 -54.39 24.72
C SER A 100 4.33 -52.94 25.15
N GLY A 101 5.52 -52.62 25.65
CA GLY A 101 5.88 -51.27 26.10
C GLY A 101 6.10 -50.29 24.94
N ARG A 102 5.95 -48.99 25.25
CA ARG A 102 6.26 -47.92 24.30
C ARG A 102 7.78 -47.80 24.08
N VAL A 103 8.18 -47.61 22.83
CA VAL A 103 9.58 -47.37 22.45
C VAL A 103 9.96 -45.92 22.63
N GLU A 104 9.04 -45.01 22.33
CA GLU A 104 9.26 -43.56 22.42
C GLU A 104 8.71 -42.98 23.73
N PRO A 105 9.41 -41.98 24.30
CA PRO A 105 8.94 -41.28 25.48
C PRO A 105 7.63 -40.55 25.20
N VAL A 106 6.83 -40.33 26.25
CA VAL A 106 5.58 -39.58 26.11
C VAL A 106 5.90 -38.12 25.83
N GLY A 107 5.31 -37.57 24.76
CA GLY A 107 5.46 -36.16 24.41
C GLY A 107 4.95 -35.24 25.53
N LEU A 108 5.65 -34.13 25.73
CA LEU A 108 5.36 -33.14 26.74
C LEU A 108 5.03 -31.80 26.09
N GLU A 109 3.92 -31.20 26.49
CA GLU A 109 3.53 -29.84 26.09
C GLU A 109 3.75 -28.88 27.26
N ILE A 110 4.74 -28.00 27.13
CA ILE A 110 5.13 -27.07 28.20
C ILE A 110 4.26 -25.82 28.12
N ARG A 111 3.36 -25.66 29.09
CA ARG A 111 2.49 -24.47 29.20
C ARG A 111 2.95 -23.59 30.37
N ARG A 112 3.54 -22.42 30.07
CA ARG A 112 3.94 -21.44 31.11
C ARG A 112 2.84 -20.43 31.48
N GLY A 113 1.67 -20.52 30.83
CA GLY A 113 0.52 -19.65 31.08
C GLY A 113 -0.33 -20.10 32.27
N ARG A 114 -1.17 -19.18 32.76
CA ARG A 114 -2.27 -19.48 33.70
C ARG A 114 -3.63 -19.56 32.98
N ALA A 115 -3.62 -19.69 31.66
CA ALA A 115 -4.83 -19.86 30.88
C ALA A 115 -5.45 -21.24 31.16
N GLY A 116 -6.78 -21.35 31.05
CA GLY A 116 -7.47 -22.62 31.20
C GLY A 116 -7.00 -23.67 30.18
N LEU A 117 -7.14 -24.94 30.55
CA LEU A 117 -6.96 -26.05 29.61
C LEU A 117 -7.96 -25.89 28.46
N GLY A 118 -7.49 -26.03 27.21
CA GLY A 118 -8.29 -25.83 26.00
C GLY A 118 -8.28 -24.43 25.38
N LYS A 119 -7.71 -23.41 26.05
CA LYS A 119 -7.49 -22.09 25.45
C LYS A 119 -6.10 -22.02 24.82
N GLU A 120 -5.98 -21.53 23.58
CA GLU A 120 -4.68 -21.30 22.94
C GLU A 120 -3.81 -20.35 23.78
N ASP A 121 -2.49 -20.54 23.72
CA ASP A 121 -1.56 -19.68 24.42
C ASP A 121 -1.69 -18.25 23.91
N SER A 122 -1.83 -17.28 24.83
CA SER A 122 -2.10 -15.88 24.50
C SER A 122 -1.10 -15.26 23.52
N ARG A 123 0.11 -15.82 23.38
CA ARG A 123 1.11 -15.37 22.41
C ARG A 123 0.78 -15.82 20.99
N LEU A 124 0.32 -17.06 20.83
CA LEU A 124 -0.10 -17.61 19.54
C LEU A 124 -1.34 -16.86 19.03
N GLU A 125 -2.33 -16.63 19.90
CA GLU A 125 -3.53 -15.87 19.55
C GLU A 125 -3.18 -14.44 19.10
N LYS A 126 -2.29 -13.75 19.83
CA LYS A 126 -1.83 -12.40 19.45
C LYS A 126 -1.10 -12.39 18.10
N ALA A 127 -0.23 -13.38 17.86
CA ALA A 127 0.49 -13.49 16.60
C ALA A 127 -0.45 -13.75 15.41
N ARG A 128 -1.50 -14.55 15.61
CA ARG A 128 -2.55 -14.79 14.59
C ARG A 128 -3.30 -13.50 14.26
N ILE A 129 -3.79 -12.79 15.28
CA ILE A 129 -4.52 -11.53 15.11
C ILE A 129 -3.63 -10.48 14.42
N GLU A 130 -2.36 -10.38 14.78
CA GLU A 130 -1.42 -9.42 14.18
C GLU A 130 -1.14 -9.73 12.71
N LYS A 131 -1.00 -11.02 12.36
CA LYS A 131 -0.85 -11.47 10.98
C LYS A 131 -2.11 -11.19 10.15
N GLU A 132 -3.29 -11.46 10.68
CA GLU A 132 -4.55 -11.16 9.98
C GLU A 132 -4.70 -9.66 9.73
N LYS A 133 -4.35 -8.83 10.72
CA LYS A 133 -4.37 -7.37 10.56
C LYS A 133 -3.37 -6.87 9.51
N SER A 134 -2.17 -7.45 9.45
CA SER A 134 -1.18 -7.06 8.44
C SER A 134 -1.61 -7.47 7.04
N GLU A 135 -2.23 -8.64 6.88
CA GLU A 135 -2.81 -9.10 5.61
C GLU A 135 -3.97 -8.21 5.16
N ILE A 136 -4.87 -7.82 6.07
CA ILE A 136 -5.96 -6.87 5.77
C ILE A 136 -5.38 -5.50 5.41
N GLY A 137 -4.34 -5.04 6.11
CA GLY A 137 -3.65 -3.79 5.81
C GLY A 137 -3.04 -3.79 4.39
N GLN A 138 -2.35 -4.86 4.02
CA GLN A 138 -1.76 -5.03 2.68
C GLN A 138 -2.84 -5.00 1.60
N LYS A 139 -3.94 -5.75 1.77
CA LYS A 139 -5.04 -5.76 0.80
C LYS A 139 -5.66 -4.38 0.59
N LYS A 140 -5.84 -3.61 1.67
CA LYS A 140 -6.35 -2.24 1.59
C LYS A 140 -5.39 -1.31 0.87
N GLU A 141 -4.08 -1.47 1.09
CA GLU A 141 -3.06 -0.69 0.40
C GLU A 141 -3.04 -1.01 -1.11
N GLU A 142 -3.12 -2.28 -1.47
CA GLU A 142 -3.24 -2.73 -2.87
C GLU A 142 -4.51 -2.17 -3.54
N GLU A 143 -5.66 -2.23 -2.86
CA GLU A 143 -6.92 -1.66 -3.34
C GLU A 143 -6.82 -0.15 -3.60
N LEU A 144 -6.26 0.60 -2.64
CA LEU A 144 -6.02 2.05 -2.80
C LEU A 144 -5.09 2.38 -3.97
N MET A 145 -4.11 1.51 -4.26
CA MET A 145 -3.19 1.70 -5.38
C MET A 145 -3.92 1.55 -6.73
N VAL A 146 -4.77 0.53 -6.86
CA VAL A 146 -5.59 0.33 -8.07
C VAL A 146 -6.53 1.51 -8.30
N ASP A 147 -7.19 1.99 -7.26
CA ASP A 147 -8.07 3.16 -7.34
C ASP A 147 -7.33 4.45 -7.74
N PHE A 148 -6.08 4.59 -7.31
CA PHE A 148 -5.24 5.72 -7.71
C PHE A 148 -4.89 5.64 -9.20
N GLU A 149 -4.50 4.45 -9.69
CA GLU A 149 -4.22 4.24 -11.12
C GLU A 149 -5.45 4.51 -11.99
N HIS A 150 -6.64 4.06 -11.56
CA HIS A 150 -7.89 4.32 -12.26
C HIS A 150 -8.15 5.82 -12.39
N ARG A 151 -8.09 6.54 -11.27
CA ARG A 151 -8.27 8.01 -11.24
C ARG A 151 -7.25 8.75 -12.09
N GLN A 152 -6.00 8.29 -12.12
CA GLN A 152 -5.01 8.86 -13.03
C GLN A 152 -5.39 8.64 -14.48
N LYS A 153 -5.69 7.40 -14.88
CA LYS A 153 -6.09 7.05 -16.26
C LYS A 153 -7.32 7.84 -16.71
N GLU A 154 -8.34 7.98 -15.87
CA GLU A 154 -9.53 8.80 -16.17
C GLU A 154 -9.20 10.27 -16.41
N ARG A 155 -8.35 10.87 -15.57
CA ARG A 155 -7.89 12.27 -15.78
C ARG A 155 -7.15 12.44 -17.09
N TRP A 156 -6.30 11.48 -17.47
CA TRP A 156 -5.60 11.51 -18.76
C TRP A 156 -6.57 11.36 -19.93
N ARG A 157 -7.56 10.46 -19.84
CA ARG A 157 -8.61 10.30 -20.86
C ARG A 157 -9.43 11.58 -21.01
N GLY A 158 -9.94 12.14 -19.92
CA GLY A 158 -10.71 13.39 -19.93
C GLY A 158 -9.92 14.56 -20.53
N ARG A 159 -8.63 14.70 -20.16
CA ARG A 159 -7.77 15.74 -20.75
C ARG A 159 -7.55 15.55 -22.25
N ARG A 160 -7.43 14.31 -22.73
CA ARG A 160 -7.33 14.02 -24.18
C ARG A 160 -8.60 14.41 -24.92
N VAL A 161 -9.78 14.10 -24.37
CA VAL A 161 -11.08 14.47 -24.95
C VAL A 161 -11.17 15.98 -25.17
N VAL A 162 -10.86 16.77 -24.13
CA VAL A 162 -10.84 18.25 -24.21
C VAL A 162 -9.88 18.74 -25.29
N VAL A 163 -8.65 18.20 -25.33
CA VAL A 163 -7.64 18.61 -26.32
C VAL A 163 -8.10 18.29 -27.75
N ASN A 164 -8.67 17.10 -27.96
CA ASN A 164 -9.15 16.70 -29.29
C ASN A 164 -10.39 17.49 -29.71
N PHE A 165 -11.25 17.88 -28.76
CA PHE A 165 -12.42 18.71 -29.03
C PHE A 165 -12.02 20.07 -29.56
N HIS A 166 -11.13 20.78 -28.86
CA HIS A 166 -10.63 22.08 -29.32
C HIS A 166 -9.88 21.99 -30.66
N LYS A 167 -9.19 20.88 -30.93
CA LYS A 167 -8.58 20.65 -32.26
C LYS A 167 -9.65 20.49 -33.35
N ALA A 168 -10.69 19.69 -33.09
CA ALA A 168 -11.79 19.49 -34.03
C ALA A 168 -12.51 20.83 -34.32
N GLU A 169 -12.77 21.61 -33.29
CA GLU A 169 -13.36 22.93 -33.37
C GLU A 169 -12.50 23.91 -34.18
N ALA A 170 -11.19 23.97 -33.91
CA ALA A 170 -10.27 24.80 -34.67
C ALA A 170 -10.23 24.44 -36.17
N VAL A 171 -10.26 23.14 -36.49
CA VAL A 171 -10.32 22.68 -37.89
C VAL A 171 -11.65 23.02 -38.54
N LEU A 172 -12.78 22.82 -37.84
CA LEU A 172 -14.10 23.22 -38.34
C LEU A 172 -14.14 24.72 -38.66
N ALA A 173 -13.64 25.57 -37.76
CA ALA A 173 -13.56 27.01 -38.00
C ALA A 173 -12.75 27.37 -39.26
N GLN A 174 -11.62 26.67 -39.48
CA GLN A 174 -10.81 26.84 -40.69
C GLN A 174 -11.55 26.41 -41.96
N LEU A 175 -12.25 25.26 -41.93
CA LEU A 175 -12.97 24.71 -43.07
C LEU A 175 -14.24 25.51 -43.41
N GLU A 176 -14.88 26.11 -42.41
CA GLU A 176 -16.03 27.00 -42.55
C GLU A 176 -15.65 28.39 -43.10
N ASN A 177 -14.35 28.67 -43.31
CA ASN A 177 -13.83 30.01 -43.65
C ASN A 177 -14.33 31.10 -42.69
N ARG A 178 -14.58 30.75 -41.42
CA ARG A 178 -14.93 31.71 -40.39
C ARG A 178 -13.62 32.36 -39.94
N GLU A 179 -13.46 33.67 -40.15
CA GLU A 179 -12.29 34.42 -39.69
C GLU A 179 -12.05 34.12 -38.21
N VAL A 180 -10.86 33.59 -37.89
CA VAL A 180 -10.38 33.47 -36.52
C VAL A 180 -10.14 34.91 -36.03
N VAL A 181 -11.11 35.46 -35.30
CA VAL A 181 -10.82 36.58 -34.41
C VAL A 181 -9.92 35.99 -33.32
N GLU A 182 -8.61 36.16 -33.46
CA GLU A 182 -7.69 35.92 -32.35
C GLU A 182 -7.96 36.97 -31.29
N GLU A 183 -8.91 36.68 -30.39
CA GLU A 183 -8.95 37.34 -29.10
C GLU A 183 -7.75 36.79 -28.30
N ALA A 184 -6.66 37.56 -28.36
CA ALA A 184 -5.55 37.41 -27.45
C ALA A 184 -6.11 37.45 -26.02
N LYS A 185 -6.17 36.31 -25.33
CA LYS A 185 -6.40 36.25 -23.88
C LYS A 185 -5.19 36.89 -23.18
N GLU A 186 -5.22 38.21 -23.06
CA GLU A 186 -4.43 38.94 -22.08
C GLU A 186 -4.80 38.40 -20.70
N LYS A 187 -3.77 37.92 -20.00
CA LYS A 187 -3.88 37.46 -18.61
C LYS A 187 -4.04 38.67 -17.70
N GLU A 188 -5.25 39.10 -17.41
CA GLU A 188 -5.55 39.82 -16.17
C GLU A 188 -6.84 39.28 -15.58
N GLY A 189 -6.76 38.91 -14.30
CA GLY A 189 -7.76 38.09 -13.64
C GLY A 189 -9.09 38.81 -13.43
N GLU A 190 -10.15 38.10 -13.75
CA GLU A 190 -11.44 38.15 -13.06
C GLU A 190 -11.96 36.70 -13.07
N GLU A 191 -12.17 36.15 -11.88
CA GLU A 191 -12.84 34.87 -11.68
C GLU A 191 -14.34 35.11 -11.92
N GLU A 192 -14.74 35.21 -13.19
CA GLU A 192 -16.10 34.86 -13.56
C GLU A 192 -16.16 33.33 -13.66
N GLU A 193 -16.93 32.72 -12.77
CA GLU A 193 -17.42 31.35 -12.93
C GLU A 193 -18.33 31.31 -14.18
N GLU A 194 -17.73 31.44 -15.37
CA GLU A 194 -18.34 30.88 -16.56
C GLU A 194 -18.41 29.38 -16.29
N GLU A 195 -19.62 28.83 -16.31
CA GLU A 195 -19.86 27.40 -16.36
C GLU A 195 -19.13 26.88 -17.60
N GLU A 196 -17.82 26.58 -17.48
CA GLU A 196 -17.06 25.92 -18.53
C GLU A 196 -17.81 24.62 -18.82
N GLU A 197 -18.55 24.59 -19.94
CA GLU A 197 -19.34 23.44 -20.35
C GLU A 197 -18.41 22.23 -20.28
N ILE A 198 -18.78 21.25 -19.45
CA ILE A 198 -17.97 20.05 -19.25
C ILE A 198 -17.93 19.33 -20.60
N ILE A 199 -16.84 19.51 -21.35
CA ILE A 199 -16.68 18.88 -22.66
C ILE A 199 -16.70 17.37 -22.46
N THR A 200 -17.76 16.74 -22.95
CA THR A 200 -17.95 15.30 -22.85
C THR A 200 -17.38 14.57 -24.06
N GLU A 201 -17.26 13.25 -23.95
CA GLU A 201 -16.89 12.40 -25.10
C GLU A 201 -17.92 12.51 -26.23
N GLU A 202 -19.20 12.75 -25.90
CA GLU A 202 -20.29 12.90 -26.88
C GLU A 202 -20.16 14.18 -27.69
N ASP A 203 -19.73 15.28 -27.07
CA ASP A 203 -19.48 16.55 -27.75
C ASP A 203 -18.34 16.43 -28.77
N LEU A 204 -17.25 15.75 -28.38
CA LEU A 204 -16.16 15.41 -29.28
C LEU A 204 -16.63 14.56 -30.46
N LEU A 205 -17.42 13.51 -30.21
CA LEU A 205 -17.95 12.67 -31.27
C LEU A 205 -18.84 13.47 -32.23
N THR A 206 -19.68 14.37 -31.70
CA THR A 206 -20.53 15.23 -32.52
C THR A 206 -19.70 16.11 -33.47
N MET A 207 -18.63 16.73 -32.96
CA MET A 207 -17.72 17.55 -33.78
C MET A 207 -16.96 16.71 -34.82
N LEU A 208 -16.49 15.51 -34.44
CA LEU A 208 -15.83 14.59 -35.35
C LEU A 208 -16.77 14.09 -36.46
N MET A 209 -18.03 13.82 -36.16
CA MET A 209 -19.02 13.41 -37.16
C MET A 209 -19.33 14.55 -38.13
N LYS A 210 -19.48 15.79 -37.66
CA LYS A 210 -19.64 16.96 -38.54
C LYS A 210 -18.47 17.12 -39.52
N LEU A 211 -17.22 17.00 -39.03
CA LEU A 211 -16.03 17.04 -39.89
C LEU A 211 -16.04 15.97 -40.97
N ARG A 212 -16.53 14.78 -40.65
CA ARG A 212 -16.59 13.64 -41.57
C ARG A 212 -17.73 13.74 -42.57
N ASP A 213 -18.92 14.07 -42.12
CA ASP A 213 -20.14 14.04 -42.93
C ASP A 213 -20.20 15.22 -43.90
N GLU A 214 -19.77 16.41 -43.47
CA GLU A 214 -19.87 17.63 -44.27
C GLU A 214 -18.58 17.93 -45.04
N TYR A 215 -17.43 17.69 -44.44
CA TYR A 215 -16.13 18.07 -45.01
C TYR A 215 -15.30 16.89 -45.52
N TYR A 216 -15.74 15.65 -45.28
CA TYR A 216 -14.97 14.44 -45.57
C TYR A 216 -13.56 14.49 -44.96
N TYR A 217 -13.43 15.05 -43.76
CA TYR A 217 -12.15 15.24 -43.08
C TYR A 217 -12.06 14.33 -41.85
N CYS A 218 -10.91 13.66 -41.68
CA CYS A 218 -10.61 12.92 -40.45
C CYS A 218 -9.56 13.67 -39.63
N LEU A 219 -9.90 14.02 -38.38
CA LEU A 219 -9.00 14.68 -37.44
C LEU A 219 -7.73 13.88 -37.15
N PHE A 220 -7.86 12.55 -37.04
CA PHE A 220 -6.76 11.67 -36.63
C PHE A 220 -5.85 11.26 -37.78
N CYS A 221 -6.39 11.08 -39.00
CA CYS A 221 -5.56 10.95 -40.20
C CYS A 221 -4.90 12.27 -40.63
N GLY A 222 -5.52 13.40 -40.27
CA GLY A 222 -5.05 14.74 -40.65
C GLY A 222 -5.25 15.06 -42.14
N CYS A 223 -6.21 14.42 -42.81
CA CYS A 223 -6.45 14.60 -44.24
C CYS A 223 -7.94 14.65 -44.60
N ARG A 224 -8.20 15.26 -45.76
CA ARG A 224 -9.52 15.32 -46.41
C ARG A 224 -9.60 14.26 -47.52
N TYR A 225 -10.77 13.66 -47.67
CA TYR A 225 -11.09 12.65 -48.66
C TYR A 225 -12.02 13.21 -49.75
N ASP A 226 -12.04 12.55 -50.91
CA ASP A 226 -12.80 13.01 -52.06
C ASP A 226 -14.31 12.68 -51.96
N SER A 227 -14.67 11.65 -51.20
CA SER A 227 -16.06 11.22 -50.98
C SER A 227 -16.23 10.48 -49.65
N LEU A 228 -17.47 10.34 -49.18
CA LEU A 228 -17.80 9.51 -48.01
C LEU A 228 -17.37 8.05 -48.18
N GLU A 229 -17.45 7.52 -49.39
CA GLU A 229 -17.08 6.13 -49.68
C GLU A 229 -15.56 5.92 -49.58
N ALA A 230 -14.77 6.89 -50.05
CA ALA A 230 -13.32 6.89 -49.87
C ALA A 230 -12.95 7.03 -48.39
N LEU A 231 -13.61 7.93 -47.65
CA LEU A 231 -13.41 8.08 -46.22
C LEU A 231 -13.72 6.79 -45.45
N ALA A 232 -14.80 6.08 -45.79
CA ALA A 232 -15.19 4.84 -45.12
C ALA A 232 -14.28 3.65 -45.46
N GLY A 233 -13.66 3.65 -46.65
CA GLY A 233 -12.76 2.57 -47.09
C GLY A 233 -11.32 2.75 -46.61
N ASP A 234 -10.82 3.99 -46.58
CA ASP A 234 -9.40 4.28 -46.33
C ASP A 234 -9.12 4.71 -44.89
N CYS A 235 -10.13 5.17 -44.14
CA CYS A 235 -9.95 5.65 -42.77
C CYS A 235 -10.18 4.54 -41.73
N PRO A 236 -9.25 4.30 -40.78
CA PRO A 236 -9.32 3.20 -39.82
C PRO A 236 -10.55 3.20 -38.89
N GLY A 237 -11.09 4.35 -38.52
CA GLY A 237 -12.26 4.45 -37.64
C GLY A 237 -12.53 5.87 -37.19
N VAL A 238 -13.52 6.09 -36.32
CA VAL A 238 -13.93 7.46 -35.96
C VAL A 238 -13.11 8.05 -34.81
N SER A 239 -12.61 7.19 -33.92
CA SER A 239 -11.94 7.56 -32.69
C SER A 239 -10.41 7.59 -32.81
N GLU A 240 -9.73 8.19 -31.82
CA GLU A 240 -8.27 8.17 -31.72
C GLU A 240 -7.73 6.73 -31.59
N GLU A 241 -8.48 5.85 -30.93
CA GLU A 241 -8.06 4.47 -30.64
C GLU A 241 -8.02 3.59 -31.91
N ASP A 242 -8.73 4.00 -32.97
CA ASP A 242 -8.78 3.28 -34.24
C ASP A 242 -7.57 3.56 -35.14
N HIS A 243 -6.77 4.61 -34.86
CA HIS A 243 -5.68 5.11 -35.71
C HIS A 243 -4.29 4.92 -35.07
#